data_AF-A0A257GD56-F1
#
_entry.id   AF-A0A257GD56-F1
#
_cell.length_a   1.000
_cell.length_b   1.000
_cell.length_c   1.000
_cell.angle_alpha   90.00
_cell.angle_beta   90.00
_cell.angle_gamma   90.00
#
_symmetry.space_group_name_H-M   'P 1'
#
loop_
_entity.id
_entity.type
_entity.pdbx_description
1 polymer ?
#
loop_
_entity_poly.entity_id
_entity_poly.type
_entity_poly.pdbx_seq_one_letter_code
_entity_poly.pdbx_strand_id
1 'polypeptide(L)' 'MRAAFAAAALLPAAFCLGGCQQDTDPGPGGVTVGEARALDEAAEMLEKRPAPPLVDATVPADLATIPASEPAASASTKP' A
#
# COMPACT_ATOMS: atom_id res chain seq x y z
N MET A 1 23.91 6.59 -36.15
CA MET A 1 22.91 5.58 -35.70
C MET A 1 23.01 5.24 -34.21
N ARG A 2 24.19 5.03 -33.60
CA ARG A 2 24.34 4.72 -32.16
C ARG A 2 23.78 5.77 -31.18
N ALA A 3 23.92 7.06 -31.50
CA ALA A 3 23.41 8.15 -30.66
C ALA A 3 21.87 8.22 -30.62
N ALA A 4 21.19 7.79 -31.69
CA ALA A 4 19.73 7.73 -31.74
C ALA A 4 19.17 6.61 -30.85
N PHE A 5 19.90 5.48 -30.75
CA PHE A 5 19.55 4.39 -29.83
C PHE A 5 19.74 4.77 -28.36
N ALA A 6 20.71 5.60 -28.02
CA ALA A 6 20.91 6.09 -26.65
C ALA A 6 19.79 7.04 -26.20
N ALA A 7 19.31 7.91 -27.09
CA ALA A 7 18.18 8.81 -26.81
C ALA A 7 16.85 8.05 -26.65
N ALA A 8 16.63 6.99 -27.42
CA ALA A 8 15.43 6.15 -27.33
C ALA A 8 15.36 5.35 -26.02
N ALA A 9 16.50 4.98 -25.43
CA ALA A 9 16.55 4.23 -24.16
C ALA A 9 16.29 5.09 -22.91
N LEU A 10 16.46 6.42 -22.99
CA LEU A 10 16.21 7.35 -21.87
C LEU A 10 14.74 7.73 -21.70
N LEU A 11 13.92 7.59 -22.75
CA LEU A 11 12.50 7.93 -22.73
C LEU A 11 11.67 7.16 -21.67
N PRO A 12 11.80 5.81 -21.53
CA PRO A 12 11.05 5.08 -20.50
C PRO A 12 11.52 5.38 -19.08
N ALA A 13 12.81 5.71 -18.89
CA ALA A 13 13.35 6.06 -17.57
C ALA A 13 12.73 7.36 -17.03
N ALA A 14 12.43 8.33 -17.89
CA ALA A 14 11.78 9.59 -17.48
C ALA A 14 10.32 9.39 -17.04
N PHE A 15 9.60 8.41 -17.61
CA PHE A 15 8.22 8.10 -17.21
C PHE A 15 8.14 7.47 -15.82
N CYS A 16 9.18 6.76 -15.37
CA CYS A 16 9.23 6.18 -14.02
C CYS A 16 9.37 7.24 -12.90
N LEU A 17 9.75 8.49 -13.21
CA LEU A 17 9.87 9.57 -12.22
C LEU A 17 8.56 10.34 -11.97
N GLY A 18 7.48 10.06 -12.71
CA GLY A 18 6.20 10.77 -12.58
C GLY A 18 5.39 10.48 -11.31
N GLY A 19 5.87 9.59 -10.44
CA GLY A 19 5.16 9.20 -9.21
C GLY A 19 5.36 10.13 -8.01
N CYS A 20 6.31 11.08 -8.07
CA CYS A 20 6.53 12.04 -6.98
C CYS A 20 5.58 13.23 -7.10
N GLN A 21 4.30 13.04 -6.77
CA GLN A 21 3.40 14.15 -6.47
C GLN A 21 3.55 14.52 -4.98
N GLN A 22 3.72 15.82 -4.66
CA GLN A 22 3.87 16.30 -3.29
C GLN A 22 2.51 16.38 -2.58
N ASP A 23 1.88 15.24 -2.36
CA ASP A 23 0.66 15.14 -1.55
C ASP A 23 0.99 14.70 -0.12
N THR A 24 2.01 15.33 0.48
CA THR A 24 2.58 14.97 1.80
C THR A 24 1.81 15.59 2.98
N ASP A 25 0.78 16.39 2.70
CA ASP A 25 -0.04 16.99 3.74
C ASP A 25 -0.74 15.89 4.56
N PRO A 26 -0.70 15.96 5.90
CA PRO A 26 -1.33 14.96 6.75
C PRO A 26 -2.85 15.00 6.57
N GLY A 27 -3.41 13.88 6.14
CA GLY A 27 -4.84 13.66 5.97
C GLY A 27 -5.49 12.94 7.15
N PRO A 28 -6.81 12.67 7.06
CA PRO A 28 -7.55 11.93 8.08
C PRO A 28 -6.96 10.54 8.32
N GLY A 29 -6.85 10.11 9.59
CA GLY A 29 -6.30 8.79 9.92
C GLY A 29 -4.76 8.70 9.91
N GLY A 30 -4.05 9.83 9.73
CA GLY A 30 -2.59 9.88 9.79
C GLY A 30 -1.89 9.45 8.49
N VAL A 31 -2.66 9.20 7.43
CA VAL A 31 -2.13 9.00 6.07
C VAL A 31 -2.07 10.32 5.34
N THR A 32 -1.09 10.49 4.47
CA THR A 32 -0.97 11.64 3.59
C THR A 32 -2.05 11.60 2.49
N VAL A 33 -2.38 12.75 1.90
CA VAL A 33 -3.36 12.82 0.80
C VAL A 33 -2.93 11.93 -0.37
N GLY A 34 -1.63 11.83 -0.64
CA GLY A 34 -1.08 11.00 -1.71
C GLY A 34 -1.21 9.52 -1.42
N GLU A 35 -0.97 9.13 -0.17
CA GLU A 35 -1.19 7.75 0.28
C GLU A 35 -2.66 7.37 0.16
N ALA A 36 -3.59 8.21 0.64
CA ALA A 36 -5.02 7.95 0.53
C ALA A 36 -5.45 7.74 -0.93
N ARG A 37 -5.01 8.62 -1.84
CA ARG A 37 -5.27 8.50 -3.27
C ARG A 37 -4.73 7.20 -3.88
N ALA A 38 -3.53 6.78 -3.48
CA ALA A 38 -2.93 5.53 -3.93
C ALA A 38 -3.69 4.30 -3.42
N LEU A 39 -4.20 4.35 -2.17
CA LEU A 39 -5.05 3.29 -1.62
C LEU A 39 -6.39 3.18 -2.38
N ASP A 40 -7.00 4.30 -2.74
CA ASP A 40 -8.25 4.33 -3.51
C ASP A 40 -8.06 3.74 -4.92
N GLU A 41 -6.97 4.10 -5.60
CA GLU A 41 -6.63 3.53 -6.91
C GLU A 41 -6.44 2.00 -6.82
N ALA A 42 -5.74 1.54 -5.79
CA ALA A 42 -5.57 0.11 -5.54
C ALA A 42 -6.94 -0.58 -5.31
N ALA A 43 -7.84 0.03 -4.53
CA ALA A 43 -9.19 -0.49 -4.31
C ALA A 43 -9.99 -0.57 -5.62
N GLU A 44 -9.92 0.46 -6.47
CA GLU A 44 -10.59 0.46 -7.78
C GLU A 44 -10.09 -0.67 -8.70
N MET A 45 -8.79 -0.98 -8.65
CA MET A 45 -8.23 -2.14 -9.36
C MET A 45 -8.76 -3.48 -8.84
N LEU A 46 -9.03 -3.60 -7.53
CA LEU A 46 -9.65 -4.79 -6.95
C LEU A 46 -11.11 -4.93 -7.40
N GLU A 47 -11.86 -3.83 -7.42
CA GLU A 47 -13.26 -3.79 -7.84
C GLU A 47 -13.43 -4.22 -9.30
N LYS A 48 -12.52 -3.80 -10.19
CA LYS A 48 -12.53 -4.14 -11.62
C LYS A 48 -12.16 -5.60 -11.90
N ARG A 49 -11.53 -6.30 -10.96
CA ARG A 49 -11.14 -7.69 -11.16
C ARG A 49 -12.36 -8.61 -11.01
N PRO A 50 -12.56 -9.58 -11.91
CA PRO A 50 -13.55 -10.62 -11.71
C PRO A 50 -13.29 -11.31 -10.37
N ALA A 51 -14.33 -11.45 -9.55
CA ALA A 51 -14.23 -12.17 -8.30
C ALA A 51 -13.81 -13.62 -8.60
N PRO A 52 -12.76 -14.14 -7.96
CA PRO A 52 -12.47 -15.56 -8.04
C PRO A 52 -13.66 -16.34 -7.44
N PRO A 53 -13.89 -17.59 -7.87
CA PRO A 53 -14.91 -18.42 -7.26
C PRO A 53 -14.67 -18.47 -5.75
N LEU A 54 -15.71 -18.12 -4.99
CA LEU A 54 -15.66 -18.16 -3.54
C LEU A 54 -15.50 -19.62 -3.13
N VAL A 55 -14.31 -19.97 -2.65
CA VAL A 55 -14.10 -21.19 -1.89
C VAL A 55 -14.49 -20.91 -0.46
N ASP A 56 -15.03 -21.92 0.23
CA ASP A 56 -15.39 -21.79 1.63
C ASP A 56 -14.14 -21.38 2.42
N ALA A 57 -14.13 -20.15 2.93
CA ALA A 57 -12.98 -19.56 3.59
C ALA A 57 -12.91 -20.07 5.03
N THR A 58 -12.66 -21.37 5.19
CA THR A 58 -12.32 -21.93 6.49
C THR A 58 -10.94 -21.42 6.87
N VAL A 59 -10.89 -20.42 7.76
CA VAL A 59 -9.65 -20.02 8.42
C VAL A 59 -9.18 -21.22 9.25
N PRO A 60 -8.03 -21.83 8.95
CA PRO A 60 -7.50 -22.91 9.76
C PRO A 60 -7.36 -22.43 11.21
N ALA A 61 -7.85 -23.20 12.18
CA ALA A 61 -7.83 -22.84 13.60
C ALA A 61 -6.41 -22.53 14.13
N ASP A 62 -5.38 -23.05 13.46
CA ASP A 62 -3.97 -22.75 13.69
C ASP A 62 -3.64 -21.26 13.45
N LEU A 63 -4.17 -20.66 12.37
CA LEU A 63 -3.97 -19.23 12.04
C LEU A 63 -4.73 -18.27 12.97
N ALA A 64 -5.70 -18.76 13.74
CA ALA A 64 -6.44 -17.96 14.73
C ALA A 64 -5.65 -17.74 16.02
N THR A 65 -4.53 -18.44 16.22
CA THR A 65 -3.62 -18.22 17.35
C THR A 65 -2.55 -17.22 16.93
N ILE A 66 -2.92 -15.95 16.79
CA ILE A 66 -1.94 -14.90 17.11
C ILE A 66 -1.88 -14.89 18.63
N PRO A 67 -0.74 -15.23 19.28
CA PRO A 67 -0.63 -15.03 20.71
C PRO A 67 -0.88 -13.54 20.94
N ALA A 68 -2.02 -13.22 21.54
CA ALA A 68 -2.29 -11.88 22.01
C ALA A 68 -1.09 -11.49 22.86
N SER A 69 -0.27 -10.55 22.37
CA SER A 69 0.70 -9.87 23.21
C SER A 69 -0.06 -9.48 24.46
N GLU A 70 0.39 -10.00 25.60
CA GLU A 70 -0.16 -9.73 26.92
C GLU A 70 -0.59 -8.27 27.02
N PRO A 71 -1.76 -7.96 27.63
CA PRO A 71 -2.07 -6.57 27.94
C PRO A 71 -0.91 -6.05 28.77
N ALA A 72 -0.21 -5.05 28.27
CA ALA A 72 0.81 -4.29 28.96
C ALA A 72 0.17 -3.63 30.19
N ALA A 73 -0.02 -4.42 31.24
CA ALA A 73 -0.11 -3.94 32.60
C ALA A 73 1.28 -3.40 32.95
N SER A 74 1.30 -2.16 33.44
CA SER A 74 2.46 -1.47 34.03
C SER A 74 3.26 -0.56 33.09
N ALA A 75 2.75 0.67 32.87
CA ALA A 75 3.57 1.88 32.87
C ALA A 75 2.67 3.14 32.97
N SER A 76 2.04 3.35 34.12
CA SER A 76 1.56 4.70 34.50
C SER A 76 1.80 4.93 35.98
N THR A 77 3.08 4.96 36.33
CA THR A 77 3.59 5.56 37.57
C THR A 77 3.67 7.08 37.35
N LYS A 78 2.73 7.80 37.98
CA LYS A 78 2.84 9.11 38.69
C LYS A 78 3.46 10.33 37.96
N PRO A 79 2.89 11.54 38.16
CA PRO A 79 3.32 12.40 39.27
C PRO A 79 2.29 12.61 40.39
#